data_AF-A0A327YR69-F1
#
_entry.id   AF-A0A327YR69-F1
#
_cell.length_a   1.000
_cell.length_b   1.000
_cell.length_c   1.000
_cell.angle_alpha   90.00
_cell.angle_beta   90.00
_cell.angle_gamma   90.00
#
_symmetry.space_group_name_H-M   'P 1'
#
loop_
_entity.id
_entity.type
_entity.pdbx_description
1 polymer ?
#
loop_
_entity_poly.entity_id
_entity_poly.type
_entity_poly.pdbx_seq_one_letter_code
_entity_poly.pdbx_strand_id
1 'polypeptide(L)'
;MTRDRLDRTYRGLMKLAGAYGMLALCVFFAGVPRQIDAGAHMLVPIAVATPGVLVAASLMRPRLLPPWFARPERPMHLVPVLLGHGLLPLLFLVPGMGAVIALNLPEPLSRALGTIAAGVPFALFGLCWWIGLALCLWRDTGGSSPQREGPATTRVVPKRPSYPRLSAEQLADLRRQRGG
;
A
#
# COMPACT_ATOMS: atom_id res chain seq x y z
N MET A 1 16.88 6.93 -14.64
CA MET A 1 15.49 6.98 -14.13
C MET A 1 15.55 7.37 -12.66
N THR A 2 14.84 8.43 -12.23
CA THR A 2 14.92 8.90 -10.83
C THR A 2 14.05 8.05 -9.90
N ARG A 3 14.42 7.92 -8.62
CA ARG A 3 13.66 7.19 -7.59
C ARG A 3 12.19 7.64 -7.52
N ASP A 4 11.96 8.94 -7.64
CA ASP A 4 10.60 9.52 -7.65
C ASP A 4 9.75 9.07 -8.84
N ARG A 5 10.37 8.79 -10.00
CA ARG A 5 9.65 8.25 -11.16
C ARG A 5 9.30 6.77 -10.91
N LEU A 6 10.22 5.99 -10.33
CA LEU A 6 9.95 4.60 -9.94
C LEU A 6 8.81 4.50 -8.92
N ASP A 7 8.81 5.32 -7.86
CA ASP A 7 7.74 5.34 -6.85
C ASP A 7 6.39 5.74 -7.46
N ARG A 8 6.36 6.74 -8.35
CA ARG A 8 5.13 7.13 -9.07
C ARG A 8 4.61 6.00 -9.96
N THR A 9 5.48 5.35 -10.73
CA THR A 9 5.11 4.20 -11.57
C THR A 9 4.59 3.06 -10.70
N TYR A 10 5.27 2.73 -9.62
CA TYR A 10 4.88 1.69 -8.67
C TYR A 10 3.47 1.92 -8.11
N ARG A 11 3.20 3.13 -7.60
CA ARG A 11 1.85 3.50 -7.13
C ARG A 11 0.81 3.47 -8.25
N GLY A 12 1.18 3.91 -9.45
CA GLY A 12 0.30 3.90 -10.62
C GLY A 12 -0.12 2.47 -10.96
N LEU A 13 0.83 1.55 -11.01
CA LEU A 13 0.58 0.13 -11.27
C LEU A 13 -0.26 -0.52 -10.16
N MET A 14 0.02 -0.24 -8.88
CA MET A 14 -0.82 -0.73 -7.78
C MET A 14 -2.27 -0.26 -7.91
N LYS A 15 -2.50 1.03 -8.23
CA LYS A 15 -3.85 1.56 -8.45
C LYS A 15 -4.54 0.90 -9.64
N LEU A 16 -3.81 0.68 -10.73
CA LEU A 16 -4.33 0.01 -11.92
C LEU A 16 -4.71 -1.45 -11.60
N ALA A 17 -3.88 -2.15 -10.83
CA ALA A 17 -4.16 -3.51 -10.37
C ALA A 17 -5.41 -3.54 -9.46
N GLY A 18 -5.53 -2.58 -8.55
CA GLY A 18 -6.72 -2.43 -7.70
C GLY A 18 -7.99 -2.16 -8.51
N ALA A 19 -7.92 -1.26 -9.49
CA ALA A 19 -9.04 -0.94 -10.38
C ALA A 19 -9.46 -2.15 -11.23
N TYR A 20 -8.48 -2.86 -11.79
CA TYR A 20 -8.70 -4.10 -12.51
C TYR A 20 -9.36 -5.16 -11.64
N GLY A 21 -8.82 -5.40 -10.44
CA GLY A 21 -9.37 -6.35 -9.47
C GLY A 21 -10.81 -6.00 -9.08
N MET A 22 -11.10 -4.71 -8.86
CA MET A 22 -12.46 -4.25 -8.57
C MET A 22 -13.42 -4.51 -9.72
N LEU A 23 -13.00 -4.24 -10.97
CA LEU A 23 -13.81 -4.56 -12.15
C LEU A 23 -14.11 -6.05 -12.24
N ALA A 24 -13.10 -6.91 -12.09
CA ALA A 24 -13.27 -8.36 -12.11
C ALA A 24 -14.22 -8.84 -11.01
N LEU A 25 -14.10 -8.29 -9.79
CA LEU A 25 -14.99 -8.58 -8.67
C LEU A 25 -16.44 -8.14 -8.95
N CYS A 26 -16.65 -6.95 -9.53
CA CYS A 26 -17.98 -6.49 -9.90
C CYS A 26 -18.64 -7.43 -10.92
N VAL A 27 -17.90 -7.85 -11.95
CA VAL A 27 -18.41 -8.81 -12.95
C VAL A 27 -18.71 -10.16 -12.31
N PHE A 28 -17.82 -10.65 -11.44
CA PHE A 28 -18.03 -11.88 -10.69
C PHE A 28 -19.31 -11.81 -9.85
N PHE A 29 -19.47 -10.79 -9.00
CA PHE A 29 -20.64 -10.65 -8.12
C PHE A 29 -21.94 -10.44 -8.91
N ALA A 30 -21.91 -9.72 -10.04
CA ALA A 30 -23.06 -9.59 -10.93
C ALA A 30 -23.48 -10.94 -11.53
N GLY A 31 -22.54 -11.86 -11.73
CA GLY A 31 -22.78 -13.20 -12.25
C GLY A 31 -23.18 -14.24 -11.19
N VAL A 32 -23.06 -13.93 -9.89
CA VAL A 32 -23.35 -14.89 -8.80
C VAL A 32 -24.78 -15.41 -8.83
N PRO A 33 -25.84 -14.58 -8.94
CA PRO A 33 -27.23 -15.08 -8.92
C PRO A 33 -27.48 -16.13 -9.99
N ARG A 34 -27.03 -15.86 -11.22
CA ARG A 34 -27.16 -16.77 -12.36
C ARG A 34 -26.44 -18.11 -12.14
N GLN A 35 -25.29 -18.09 -11.45
CA GLN A 35 -24.54 -19.31 -11.13
C GLN A 35 -25.22 -20.12 -10.03
N ILE A 36 -25.81 -19.46 -9.03
CA ILE A 36 -26.61 -20.12 -7.99
C ILE A 36 -27.84 -20.79 -8.61
N ASP A 37 -28.54 -20.08 -9.51
CA ASP A 37 -29.71 -20.62 -10.23
C ASP A 37 -29.34 -21.84 -11.09
N ALA A 38 -28.12 -21.87 -11.61
CA ALA A 38 -27.56 -23.01 -12.36
C ALA A 38 -27.06 -24.16 -11.46
N GLY A 39 -27.23 -24.07 -10.14
CA GLY A 39 -26.83 -25.10 -9.18
C GLY A 39 -25.35 -25.10 -8.80
N ALA A 40 -24.60 -24.03 -9.09
CA ALA A 40 -23.19 -23.94 -8.76
C ALA A 40 -22.96 -23.66 -7.26
N HIS A 41 -21.94 -24.29 -6.67
CA HIS A 41 -21.53 -24.04 -5.28
C HIS A 41 -20.69 -22.75 -5.18
N MET A 42 -21.33 -21.64 -4.81
CA MET A 42 -20.70 -20.31 -4.81
C MET A 42 -20.08 -19.87 -3.46
N LEU A 43 -20.23 -20.65 -2.39
CA LEU A 43 -19.79 -20.25 -1.04
C LEU A 43 -18.29 -19.96 -0.98
N VAL A 44 -17.45 -20.87 -1.49
CA VAL A 44 -15.99 -20.73 -1.47
C VAL A 44 -15.52 -19.56 -2.35
N PRO A 45 -15.95 -19.44 -3.63
CA PRO A 45 -15.60 -18.28 -4.45
C PRO A 45 -16.00 -16.94 -3.83
N ILE A 46 -17.18 -16.84 -3.22
CA ILE A 46 -17.63 -15.62 -2.53
C ILE A 46 -16.72 -15.33 -1.33
N ALA A 47 -16.43 -16.33 -0.49
CA ALA A 47 -15.56 -16.16 0.68
C ALA A 47 -14.15 -15.68 0.30
N VAL A 48 -13.63 -16.07 -0.87
CA VAL A 48 -12.35 -15.58 -1.41
C VAL A 48 -12.49 -14.19 -2.03
N ALA A 49 -13.60 -13.91 -2.74
CA ALA A 49 -13.84 -12.63 -3.41
C ALA A 49 -14.05 -11.47 -2.42
N THR A 50 -14.71 -11.70 -1.28
CA THR A 50 -14.98 -10.68 -0.25
C THR A 50 -13.71 -9.97 0.26
N PRO A 51 -12.66 -10.67 0.75
CA PRO A 51 -11.40 -10.01 1.10
C PRO A 51 -10.70 -9.40 -0.13
N GLY A 52 -10.91 -9.96 -1.32
CA GLY A 52 -10.47 -9.37 -2.59
C GLY A 52 -10.98 -7.95 -2.81
N VAL A 53 -12.23 -7.64 -2.42
CA VAL A 53 -12.80 -6.27 -2.51
C VAL A 53 -12.02 -5.30 -1.61
N LEU A 54 -11.75 -5.70 -0.37
CA LEU A 54 -10.99 -4.88 0.58
C LEU A 54 -9.58 -4.61 0.08
N VAL A 55 -8.92 -5.63 -0.48
CA VAL A 55 -7.58 -5.52 -1.04
C VAL A 55 -7.59 -4.62 -2.28
N ALA A 56 -8.52 -4.82 -3.23
CA ALA A 56 -8.65 -3.99 -4.42
C ALA A 56 -8.88 -2.50 -4.06
N ALA A 57 -9.78 -2.24 -3.11
CA ALA A 57 -10.04 -0.89 -2.61
C ALA A 57 -8.80 -0.27 -1.94
N SER A 58 -8.04 -1.07 -1.19
CA SER A 58 -6.78 -0.64 -0.55
C SER A 58 -5.70 -0.32 -1.59
N LEU A 59 -5.59 -1.12 -2.66
CA LEU A 59 -4.66 -0.88 -3.76
C LEU A 59 -4.99 0.41 -4.53
N MET A 60 -6.27 0.70 -4.73
CA MET A 60 -6.72 1.97 -5.33
C MET A 60 -6.45 3.19 -4.43
N ARG A 61 -6.38 2.98 -3.12
CA ARG A 61 -6.15 4.02 -2.11
C ARG A 61 -4.87 3.72 -1.31
N PRO A 62 -3.67 4.08 -1.82
CA PRO A 62 -2.40 3.75 -1.17
C PRO A 62 -2.24 4.20 0.29
N ARG A 63 -3.10 5.10 0.79
CA ARG A 63 -3.14 5.52 2.20
C ARG A 63 -3.65 4.41 3.15
N LEU A 64 -4.41 3.44 2.63
CA LEU A 64 -4.94 2.31 3.39
C LEU A 64 -3.93 1.15 3.47
N LEU A 65 -2.95 1.13 2.56
CA LEU A 65 -1.91 0.11 2.56
C LEU A 65 -0.90 0.41 3.66
N PRO A 66 -0.30 -0.64 4.24
CA PRO A 66 0.82 -0.45 5.16
C PRO A 66 1.94 0.37 4.51
N PRO A 67 2.60 1.27 5.27
CA PRO A 67 3.64 2.15 4.71
C PRO A 67 4.75 1.40 3.98
N TRP A 68 5.13 0.22 4.49
CA TRP A 68 6.15 -0.63 3.89
C TRP A 68 5.76 -1.21 2.52
N PHE A 69 4.46 -1.38 2.26
CA PHE A 69 3.93 -1.84 0.99
C PHE A 69 3.68 -0.66 0.04
N ALA A 70 3.16 0.45 0.55
CA ALA A 70 2.89 1.66 -0.25
C ALA A 70 4.17 2.43 -0.64
N ARG A 71 5.23 2.30 0.16
CA ARG A 71 6.55 2.94 0.04
C ARG A 71 7.65 1.96 0.47
N PRO A 72 8.09 1.06 -0.43
CA PRO A 72 9.18 0.13 -0.14
C PRO A 72 10.53 0.88 -0.14
N GLU A 73 10.87 1.53 0.97
CA GLU A 73 12.10 2.34 1.06
C GLU A 73 13.29 1.63 1.70
N ARG A 74 13.06 0.52 2.41
CA ARG A 74 14.07 -0.15 3.25
C ARG A 74 14.25 -1.61 2.84
N PRO A 75 15.47 -2.17 2.95
CA PRO A 75 15.71 -3.59 2.68
C PRO A 75 14.86 -4.55 3.52
N MET A 76 14.54 -4.18 4.78
CA MET A 76 13.64 -4.96 5.63
C MET A 76 12.22 -5.10 5.07
N HIS A 77 11.80 -4.24 4.14
CA HIS A 77 10.50 -4.33 3.48
C HIS A 77 10.50 -5.34 2.32
N LEU A 78 11.66 -5.88 1.92
CA LEU A 78 11.79 -6.74 0.75
C LEU A 78 10.88 -7.96 0.85
N VAL A 79 11.05 -8.79 1.89
CA VAL A 79 10.27 -10.02 2.07
C VAL A 79 8.76 -9.77 2.04
N PRO A 80 8.19 -8.85 2.85
CA PRO A 80 6.74 -8.64 2.83
C PRO A 80 6.22 -8.05 1.51
N VAL A 81 7.02 -7.24 0.81
CA VAL A 81 6.66 -6.71 -0.51
C VAL A 81 6.64 -7.82 -1.55
N LEU A 82 7.68 -8.66 -1.61
CA LEU A 82 7.77 -9.75 -2.59
C LEU A 82 6.68 -10.80 -2.34
N LEU A 83 6.43 -11.18 -1.09
CA LEU A 83 5.35 -12.11 -0.74
C LEU A 83 3.98 -11.52 -1.08
N GLY A 84 3.73 -10.27 -0.73
CA GLY A 84 2.46 -9.62 -1.06
C GLY A 84 2.23 -9.60 -2.58
N HIS A 85 3.22 -9.19 -3.37
CA HIS A 85 3.08 -9.15 -4.83
C HIS A 85 3.05 -10.54 -5.48
N GLY A 86 3.64 -11.56 -4.86
CA GLY A 86 3.55 -12.95 -5.32
C GLY A 86 2.19 -13.59 -5.04
N LEU A 87 1.55 -13.23 -3.91
CA LEU A 87 0.27 -13.83 -3.48
C LEU A 87 -0.96 -13.09 -4.00
N LEU A 88 -0.88 -11.77 -4.17
CA LEU A 88 -2.00 -10.95 -4.64
C LEU A 88 -2.59 -11.36 -6.01
N PRO A 89 -1.79 -11.77 -7.02
CA PRO A 89 -2.34 -12.28 -8.28
C PRO A 89 -3.30 -13.45 -8.07
N LEU A 90 -2.98 -14.36 -7.14
CA LEU A 90 -3.81 -15.53 -6.85
C LEU A 90 -5.17 -15.13 -6.27
N LEU A 91 -5.20 -14.07 -5.47
CA LEU A 91 -6.45 -13.54 -4.91
C LEU A 91 -7.38 -12.99 -6.00
N PHE A 92 -6.83 -12.40 -7.07
CA PHE A 92 -7.62 -11.86 -8.20
C PHE A 92 -7.89 -12.89 -9.29
N LEU A 93 -7.15 -14.00 -9.33
CA LEU A 93 -7.33 -15.07 -10.30
C LEU A 93 -8.71 -15.73 -10.15
N VAL A 94 -9.09 -16.07 -8.92
CA VAL A 94 -10.37 -16.75 -8.62
C VAL A 94 -11.58 -15.92 -9.10
N PRO A 95 -11.76 -14.65 -8.69
CA PRO A 95 -12.86 -13.83 -9.20
C PRO A 95 -12.73 -13.53 -10.69
N GLY A 96 -11.51 -13.41 -11.24
CA GLY A 96 -11.30 -13.23 -12.68
C GLY A 96 -11.81 -14.42 -13.51
N MET A 97 -11.48 -15.64 -13.09
CA MET A 97 -12.00 -16.85 -13.74
C MET A 97 -13.50 -17.02 -13.52
N GLY A 98 -14.00 -16.73 -12.31
CA GLY A 98 -15.43 -16.74 -12.02
C GLY A 98 -16.22 -15.73 -12.85
N ALA A 99 -15.64 -14.56 -13.15
CA ALA A 99 -16.21 -13.57 -14.05
C ALA A 99 -16.31 -14.09 -15.48
N VAL A 100 -15.27 -14.77 -15.99
CA VAL A 100 -15.30 -15.37 -17.34
C VAL A 100 -16.36 -16.47 -17.44
N ILE A 101 -16.47 -17.32 -16.42
CA ILE A 101 -17.49 -18.37 -16.35
C ILE A 101 -18.90 -17.76 -16.32
N ALA A 102 -19.10 -16.69 -15.54
CA ALA A 102 -20.38 -15.98 -15.46
C ALA A 102 -20.86 -15.44 -16.81
N LEU A 103 -19.94 -15.04 -17.70
CA LEU A 103 -20.28 -14.52 -19.03
C LEU A 103 -20.79 -15.61 -19.99
N ASN A 104 -20.57 -16.90 -19.67
CA ASN A 104 -21.06 -18.06 -20.43
C ASN A 104 -20.81 -17.96 -21.93
N LEU A 105 -19.57 -17.62 -22.26
CA LEU A 105 -19.13 -17.38 -23.63
C LEU A 105 -18.70 -18.71 -24.30
N PRO A 106 -18.68 -18.77 -25.64
CA PRO A 106 -18.15 -19.91 -26.36
C PRO A 106 -16.71 -20.23 -25.95
N GLU A 107 -16.36 -21.51 -25.90
CA GLU A 107 -15.06 -22.04 -25.45
C GLU A 107 -13.82 -21.28 -25.97
N PRO A 108 -13.67 -20.94 -27.27
CA PRO A 108 -12.50 -20.20 -27.74
C PRO A 108 -12.41 -18.79 -27.12
N LEU A 109 -13.54 -18.12 -26.94
CA LEU A 109 -13.60 -16.79 -26.36
C LEU A 109 -13.38 -16.83 -24.84
N SER A 110 -13.96 -17.83 -24.17
CA SER A 110 -13.75 -18.09 -22.73
C SER A 110 -12.29 -18.36 -22.42
N ARG A 111 -11.58 -19.16 -23.24
CA ARG A 111 -10.13 -19.38 -23.06
C ARG A 111 -9.30 -18.11 -23.24
N ALA A 112 -9.59 -17.34 -24.29
CA ALA A 112 -8.88 -16.09 -24.54
C ALA A 112 -9.08 -15.09 -23.40
N LEU A 113 -10.33 -14.89 -22.96
CA LEU A 113 -10.64 -14.00 -21.85
C LEU A 113 -10.12 -14.53 -20.51
N GLY A 114 -10.16 -15.83 -20.25
CA GLY A 114 -9.55 -16.45 -19.07
C GLY A 114 -8.04 -16.22 -19.03
N THR A 115 -7.37 -16.34 -20.17
CA THR A 115 -5.93 -16.10 -20.28
C THR A 115 -5.59 -14.64 -20.00
N ILE A 116 -6.36 -13.70 -20.56
CA ILE A 116 -6.19 -12.26 -20.29
C ILE A 116 -6.53 -11.97 -18.81
N ALA A 117 -7.60 -12.57 -18.29
CA ALA A 117 -8.07 -12.35 -16.94
C ALA A 117 -7.06 -12.80 -15.88
N ALA A 118 -6.37 -13.91 -16.14
CA ALA A 118 -5.26 -14.38 -15.33
C ALA A 118 -4.00 -13.54 -15.57
N GLY A 119 -3.64 -13.29 -16.84
CA GLY A 119 -2.37 -12.69 -17.23
C GLY A 119 -2.19 -11.25 -16.77
N VAL A 120 -3.26 -10.43 -16.79
CA VAL A 120 -3.19 -9.01 -16.41
C VAL A 120 -2.74 -8.83 -14.95
N PRO A 121 -3.34 -9.48 -13.93
CA PRO A 121 -2.83 -9.47 -12.57
C PRO A 121 -1.35 -9.88 -12.48
N PHE A 122 -0.97 -11.00 -13.10
CA PHE A 122 0.43 -11.47 -13.07
C PHE A 122 1.39 -10.44 -13.66
N ALA A 123 1.03 -9.79 -14.78
CA ALA A 123 1.84 -8.75 -15.39
C ALA A 123 1.96 -7.51 -14.47
N LEU A 124 0.84 -7.01 -13.95
CA LEU A 124 0.83 -5.80 -13.10
C LEU A 124 1.59 -6.02 -11.79
N PHE A 125 1.31 -7.12 -11.09
CA PHE A 125 2.00 -7.44 -9.84
C PHE A 125 3.45 -7.88 -10.08
N GLY A 126 3.76 -8.55 -11.19
CA GLY A 126 5.13 -8.88 -11.58
C GLY A 126 5.99 -7.64 -11.84
N LEU A 127 5.44 -6.63 -12.55
CA LEU A 127 6.11 -5.34 -12.71
C LEU A 127 6.30 -4.63 -11.37
N CYS A 128 5.27 -4.63 -10.52
CA CYS A 128 5.36 -4.07 -9.18
C CYS A 128 6.37 -4.83 -8.30
N TRP A 129 6.51 -6.14 -8.48
CA TRP A 129 7.49 -6.98 -7.78
C TRP A 129 8.92 -6.55 -8.13
N TRP A 130 9.22 -6.40 -9.43
CA TRP A 130 10.52 -5.91 -9.90
C TRP A 130 10.81 -4.47 -9.44
N ILE A 131 9.84 -3.57 -9.55
CA ILE A 131 10.00 -2.17 -9.12
C ILE A 131 10.14 -2.09 -7.59
N GLY A 132 9.37 -2.88 -6.84
CA GLY A 132 9.46 -2.94 -5.38
C GLY A 132 10.81 -3.46 -4.91
N LEU A 133 11.36 -4.46 -5.61
CA LEU A 133 12.73 -4.95 -5.38
C LEU A 133 13.76 -3.86 -5.68
N ALA A 134 13.64 -3.17 -6.81
CA ALA A 134 14.51 -2.05 -7.14
C ALA A 134 14.44 -0.96 -6.07
N LEU A 135 13.24 -0.56 -5.62
CA LEU A 135 13.03 0.47 -4.60
C LEU A 135 13.60 0.07 -3.22
N CYS A 136 13.49 -1.21 -2.82
CA CYS A 136 14.06 -1.70 -1.57
C CYS A 136 15.60 -1.71 -1.57
N LEU A 137 16.21 -1.99 -2.73
CA LEU A 137 17.66 -2.12 -2.88
C LEU A 137 18.34 -0.81 -3.30
N TRP A 138 17.57 0.16 -3.81
CA TRP A 138 18.07 1.49 -4.17
C TRP A 138 18.48 2.24 -2.90
N ARG A 139 19.75 2.19 -2.54
CA ARG A 139 20.32 3.04 -1.49
C ARG A 139 20.47 4.44 -2.07
N ASP A 140 19.86 5.44 -1.44
CA ASP A 140 20.13 6.82 -1.79
C ASP A 140 21.60 7.10 -1.44
N THR A 141 22.44 7.19 -2.46
CA THR A 141 23.89 7.44 -2.37
C THR A 141 24.24 8.82 -1.79
N GLY A 142 23.24 9.61 -1.38
CA GLY A 142 23.40 10.96 -0.80
C GLY A 142 23.08 11.08 0.70
N GLY A 143 22.90 9.97 1.42
CA GLY A 143 22.46 10.02 2.82
C GLY A 143 22.98 8.89 3.66
N SER A 144 24.31 8.81 3.81
CA SER A 144 24.91 8.15 4.96
C SER A 144 24.41 8.81 6.24
N SER A 145 23.33 8.29 6.81
CA SER A 145 23.09 8.33 8.25
C SER A 145 22.67 6.94 8.68
N PRO A 146 23.63 6.08 9.03
CA PRO A 146 23.34 4.95 9.90
C PRO A 146 23.15 5.53 11.30
N GLN A 147 21.93 5.95 11.64
CA GLN A 147 21.59 6.27 13.03
C GLN A 147 20.18 5.79 13.37
N ARG A 148 20.04 4.47 13.43
CA ARG A 148 18.97 3.83 14.17
C ARG A 148 19.46 2.52 14.78
N GLU A 149 20.46 2.65 15.64
CA GLU A 149 20.74 1.76 16.78
C GLU A 149 21.80 2.46 17.66
N GLY A 150 21.36 3.04 18.78
CA GLY A 150 22.13 3.84 19.74
C GLY A 150 21.20 4.63 20.67
N PRO A 151 21.46 4.69 21.99
CA PRO A 151 20.45 4.71 23.05
C PRO A 151 19.70 6.03 23.12
N ALA A 152 18.50 5.99 23.73
CA ALA A 152 17.65 7.11 24.12
C ALA A 152 18.30 8.48 23.92
N THR A 153 18.05 9.10 22.77
CA THR A 153 18.35 10.51 22.59
C THR A 153 17.45 11.26 23.56
N THR A 154 18.00 11.57 24.74
CA THR A 154 17.59 12.72 25.55
C THR A 154 17.41 13.86 24.57
N ARG A 155 16.15 14.19 24.33
CA ARG A 155 15.74 15.42 23.67
C ARG A 155 16.44 16.52 24.46
N VAL A 156 17.54 17.05 23.96
CA VAL A 156 18.14 18.26 24.51
C VAL A 156 17.15 19.37 24.17
N VAL A 157 16.12 19.47 25.01
CA VAL A 157 15.35 20.68 25.17
C VAL A 157 16.41 21.73 25.49
N PRO A 158 16.56 22.81 24.70
CA PRO A 158 17.47 23.88 25.07
C PRO A 158 17.09 24.28 26.49
N LYS A 159 18.01 24.07 27.43
CA LYS A 159 17.83 24.39 28.84
C LYS A 159 17.49 25.87 28.86
N ARG A 160 16.22 26.22 29.09
CA ARG A 160 15.83 27.62 29.28
C ARG A 160 16.79 28.16 30.35
N PRO A 161 17.47 29.29 30.11
CA PRO A 161 18.28 29.90 31.16
C PRO A 161 17.40 30.06 32.39
N SER A 162 17.77 29.37 33.48
CA SER A 162 17.15 29.58 34.79
C SER A 162 17.59 30.95 35.25
N TYR A 163 16.78 31.97 34.95
CA TYR A 163 16.94 33.25 35.61
C TYR A 163 16.57 33.05 37.09
N PRO A 164 17.40 33.54 38.03
CA PRO A 164 17.00 33.57 39.43
C PRO A 164 15.66 34.31 39.51
N ARG A 165 14.67 33.70 40.16
CA ARG A 165 13.39 34.35 40.42
C ARG A 165 13.68 35.58 41.28
N LEU A 166 13.59 36.77 40.68
CA LEU A 166 13.67 38.03 41.39
C LEU A 166 12.62 38.03 42.50
N SER A 167 13.01 38.41 43.72
CA SER A 167 12.05 38.58 44.80
C SER A 167 11.07 39.71 44.47
N ALA A 168 9.91 39.72 45.12
CA ALA A 168 8.90 40.76 44.91
C ALA A 168 9.47 42.18 45.16
N GLU A 169 10.41 42.31 46.09
CA GLU A 169 11.13 43.55 46.39
C GLU A 169 12.04 43.99 45.23
N GLN A 170 12.82 43.08 44.65
CA GLN A 170 13.69 43.39 43.51
C GLN A 170 12.90 43.78 42.25
N LEU A 171 11.69 43.24 42.09
CA LEU A 171 10.77 43.62 41.02
C LEU A 171 10.16 45.02 41.24
N ALA A 172 9.93 45.41 42.49
CA ALA A 172 9.44 46.75 42.83
C ALA A 172 10.51 47.82 42.59
N ASP A 173 11.77 47.53 42.93
CA ASP A 173 12.89 48.46 42.70
C ASP A 173 13.19 48.69 41.22
N LEU A 174 13.13 47.64 40.40
CA LEU A 174 13.27 47.76 38.94
C LEU A 174 12.15 48.60 38.31
N ARG A 175 10.93 48.59 38.88
CA ARG A 175 9.84 49.45 38.41
C ARG A 175 10.05 50.90 38.79
N ARG A 176 10.60 51.19 39.97
CA ARG A 176 10.93 52.57 40.38
C ARG A 176 12.03 53.16 39.52
N GLN A 177 13.06 52.38 39.19
CA GLN A 177 14.16 52.83 38.32
C GLN A 177 13.74 53.08 36.87
N ARG A 178 12.65 52.48 36.40
CA ARG A 178 12.11 52.73 35.03
C ARG A 178 11.09 53.87 34.95
N GLY A 179 10.58 54.33 36.09
CA GLY A 179 9.53 55.35 36.18
C GLY A 179 10.01 56.72 36.64
N GLY A 180 11.31 56.89 36.90
CA GLY A 180 11.96 58.19 37.14
C GLY A 180 12.85 58.57 35.97
#